data_AF-A0A087TJ89-F1
#
_entry.id   AF-A0A087TJ89-F1
#
_cell.length_a   1.000
_cell.length_b   1.000
_cell.length_c   1.000
_cell.angle_alpha   90.00
_cell.angle_beta   90.00
_cell.angle_gamma   90.00
#
_symmetry.space_group_name_H-M   'P 1'
#
loop_
_entity.id
_entity.type
_entity.pdbx_description
1 polymer ?
#
loop_
_entity_poly.entity_id
_entity_poly.type
_entity_poly.pdbx_seq_one_letter_code
_entity_poly.pdbx_strand_id
1 'polypeptide(L)'
;MQMQQELNMCATILGDMLTYLHHEHAKNSQKHHTGHVVNREVEILVLVLLETLIYSVKDLDRSSPVAGPLVACLVALLRLMEDQHYNRLWEKFGNIRQRRDRRQLKDFLLSVFFVFLDFVKKDIFPPDWIIMRMLTN
;
A
#
# COMPACT_ATOMS: atom_id res chain seq x y z
N MET A 1 -20.06 -13.11 -6.83
CA MET A 1 -19.14 -13.49 -7.93
C MET A 1 -18.65 -12.29 -8.71
N GLN A 2 -19.53 -11.45 -9.28
CA GLN A 2 -19.11 -10.31 -10.13
C GLN A 2 -18.22 -9.27 -9.40
N MET A 3 -18.60 -8.82 -8.20
CA MET A 3 -17.79 -7.88 -7.41
C MET A 3 -16.37 -8.38 -7.10
N GLN A 4 -16.21 -9.68 -6.88
CA GLN A 4 -14.91 -10.27 -6.58
C GLN A 4 -14.02 -10.34 -7.84
N GLN A 5 -14.63 -10.55 -9.01
CA GLN A 5 -13.93 -10.48 -10.29
C GLN A 5 -13.49 -9.04 -10.59
N GLU A 6 -14.36 -8.05 -10.36
CA GLU A 6 -14.02 -6.63 -10.50
C GLU A 6 -12.88 -6.22 -9.59
N LEU A 7 -12.93 -6.61 -8.31
CA LEU A 7 -11.84 -6.34 -7.36
C LEU A 7 -10.53 -7.00 -7.78
N ASN A 8 -10.59 -8.21 -8.34
CA ASN A 8 -9.42 -8.90 -8.87
C ASN A 8 -8.81 -8.14 -10.06
N MET A 9 -9.65 -7.69 -11.00
CA MET A 9 -9.19 -6.86 -12.13
C MET A 9 -8.55 -5.56 -11.65
N CYS A 10 -9.15 -4.89 -10.67
CA CYS A 10 -8.59 -3.68 -10.06
C CYS A 10 -7.22 -3.96 -9.41
N ALA A 11 -7.09 -5.06 -8.67
CA ALA A 11 -5.83 -5.46 -8.05
C ALA A 11 -4.75 -5.77 -9.10
N THR A 12 -5.10 -6.43 -10.20
CA THR A 12 -4.16 -6.69 -11.31
C THR A 12 -3.71 -5.39 -11.97
N ILE A 13 -4.65 -4.53 -12.38
CA ILE A 13 -4.32 -3.25 -13.04
C ILE A 13 -3.43 -2.39 -12.14
N LEU A 14 -3.78 -2.28 -10.87
CA LEU A 14 -2.99 -1.52 -9.91
C LEU A 14 -1.62 -2.15 -9.69
N GLY A 15 -1.54 -3.48 -9.62
CA GLY A 15 -0.28 -4.23 -9.52
C GLY A 15 0.65 -3.95 -10.71
N ASP A 16 0.11 -3.93 -11.92
CA ASP A 16 0.86 -3.62 -13.14
C ASP A 16 1.38 -2.17 -13.14
N MET A 17 0.53 -1.22 -12.75
CA MET A 17 0.92 0.19 -12.60
C MET A 17 2.04 0.37 -11.57
N LEU A 18 1.92 -0.25 -10.40
CA LEU A 18 2.92 -0.17 -9.34
C LEU A 18 4.23 -0.84 -9.74
N THR A 19 4.16 -1.97 -10.45
CA THR A 19 5.34 -2.67 -10.97
C THR A 19 6.09 -1.79 -11.98
N TYR A 20 5.36 -1.16 -12.89
CA TYR A 20 5.93 -0.19 -13.83
C TYR A 20 6.61 0.98 -13.11
N LEU A 21 5.93 1.58 -12.12
CA LEU A 21 6.47 2.69 -11.35
C LEU A 21 7.72 2.31 -10.56
N HIS A 22 7.77 1.11 -9.96
CA HIS A 22 8.96 0.58 -9.28
C HIS A 22 10.16 0.47 -10.22
N HIS A 23 9.93 -0.05 -11.42
CA HIS A 23 10.99 -0.21 -12.40
C HIS A 23 11.50 1.14 -12.91
N GLU A 24 10.61 2.10 -13.16
CA GLU A 24 11.00 3.46 -13.54
C GLU A 24 11.68 4.22 -12.39
N HIS A 25 11.26 4.02 -11.14
CA HIS A 25 11.91 4.58 -9.96
C HIS A 25 13.36 4.07 -9.83
N ALA A 26 13.56 2.76 -9.96
CA ALA A 26 14.88 2.13 -9.89
C ALA A 26 15.82 2.61 -11.01
N LYS A 27 15.30 2.82 -12.23
CA LYS A 27 16.08 3.33 -13.38
C LYS A 27 16.43 4.80 -13.25
N ASN A 28 15.54 5.62 -12.69
CA ASN A 28 15.63 7.07 -12.74
C ASN A 28 16.32 7.70 -11.54
N SER A 29 16.89 6.90 -10.62
CA SER A 29 17.74 7.40 -9.52
C SER A 29 18.95 8.22 -9.97
N GLN A 30 19.28 8.24 -11.27
CA GLN A 30 20.36 9.05 -11.85
C GLN A 30 19.89 10.19 -12.78
N LYS A 31 18.58 10.34 -13.07
CA LYS A 31 18.05 11.36 -13.99
C LYS A 31 17.03 12.25 -13.27
N HIS A 32 17.45 13.48 -12.92
CA HIS A 32 16.64 14.44 -12.14
C HIS A 32 15.23 14.73 -12.70
N HIS A 33 15.04 14.75 -14.03
CA HIS A 33 13.73 15.10 -14.61
C HIS A 33 12.71 13.96 -14.56
N THR A 34 13.13 12.73 -14.87
CA THR A 34 12.23 11.56 -14.87
C THR A 34 11.90 11.10 -13.45
N GLY A 35 12.83 11.27 -12.49
CA GLY A 35 12.55 11.04 -11.08
C GLY A 35 11.43 11.93 -10.52
N HIS A 36 11.30 13.17 -11.00
CA HIS A 36 10.23 14.07 -10.59
C HIS A 36 8.84 13.62 -11.12
N VAL A 37 8.78 13.08 -12.33
CA VAL A 37 7.53 12.56 -12.90
C VAL A 37 7.04 11.35 -12.10
N VAL A 38 7.92 10.37 -11.85
CA VAL A 38 7.56 9.17 -11.07
C VAL A 38 7.09 9.55 -9.67
N ASN A 39 7.78 10.47 -8.99
CA ASN A 39 7.36 10.94 -7.67
C ASN A 39 5.96 11.58 -7.69
N ARG A 40 5.65 12.38 -8.72
CA ARG A 40 4.30 12.96 -8.84
C ARG A 40 3.23 11.89 -9.04
N GLU A 41 3.47 10.88 -9.87
CA GLU A 41 2.53 9.77 -10.08
C GLU A 41 2.32 8.98 -8.77
N VAL A 42 3.40 8.71 -8.03
CA VAL A 42 3.33 8.05 -6.71
C VAL A 42 2.54 8.92 -5.72
N GLU A 43 2.75 10.23 -5.68
CA GLU A 43 2.00 11.16 -4.84
C GLU A 43 0.48 11.05 -5.09
N ILE A 44 0.06 11.02 -6.36
CA ILE A 44 -1.35 10.87 -6.73
C ILE A 44 -1.90 9.55 -6.22
N LEU A 45 -1.21 8.43 -6.46
CA LEU A 45 -1.65 7.11 -5.99
C LEU A 45 -1.75 7.04 -4.47
N VAL A 46 -0.77 7.61 -3.76
CA VAL A 46 -0.76 7.66 -2.30
C VAL A 46 -1.94 8.47 -1.76
N LEU A 47 -2.18 9.67 -2.29
CA LEU A 47 -3.23 10.55 -1.79
C LEU A 47 -4.64 10.02 -2.10
N VAL A 48 -4.81 9.30 -3.21
CA VAL A 48 -6.11 8.81 -3.67
C VAL A 48 -6.41 7.40 -3.16
N LEU A 49 -5.44 6.48 -3.18
CA LEU A 49 -5.71 5.05 -3.01
C LEU A 49 -5.22 4.47 -1.68
N LEU A 50 -4.22 5.06 -1.01
CA LEU A 50 -3.57 4.43 0.15
C LEU A 50 -4.58 4.08 1.25
N GLU A 51 -5.44 5.02 1.61
CA GLU A 51 -6.47 4.83 2.63
C GLU A 51 -7.48 3.76 2.22
N THR A 52 -7.96 3.80 0.99
CA THR A 52 -8.88 2.81 0.43
C THR A 52 -8.27 1.41 0.42
N LEU A 53 -6.99 1.28 0.06
CA LEU A 53 -6.27 -0.01 0.08
C LEU A 53 -6.12 -0.55 1.50
N ILE A 54 -5.78 0.31 2.47
CA ILE A 54 -5.66 -0.09 3.88
C ILE A 54 -6.98 -0.62 4.40
N TYR A 55 -8.08 0.09 4.19
CA TYR A 55 -9.41 -0.36 4.63
C TYR A 55 -9.87 -1.61 3.89
N SER A 56 -9.63 -1.68 2.57
CA SER A 56 -9.96 -2.86 1.78
C SER A 56 -9.20 -4.09 2.30
N VAL A 57 -7.91 -3.99 2.54
CA VAL A 57 -7.09 -5.09 3.10
C VAL A 57 -7.51 -5.44 4.53
N LYS A 58 -7.96 -4.47 5.32
CA LYS A 58 -8.44 -4.69 6.69
C LYS A 58 -9.73 -5.50 6.72
N ASP A 59 -10.69 -5.20 5.84
CA ASP A 59 -12.03 -5.80 5.85
C ASP A 59 -12.14 -7.04 4.95
N LEU A 60 -11.14 -7.31 4.11
CA LEU A 60 -11.16 -8.42 3.16
C LEU A 60 -10.96 -9.78 3.85
N ASP A 61 -11.82 -10.74 3.47
CA ASP A 61 -11.67 -12.14 3.83
C ASP A 61 -10.33 -12.69 3.33
N ARG A 62 -9.53 -13.24 4.25
CA ARG A 62 -8.21 -13.81 3.97
C ARG A 62 -8.26 -15.06 3.10
N SER A 63 -9.40 -15.75 3.05
CA SER A 63 -9.62 -16.88 2.13
C SER A 63 -9.88 -16.44 0.69
N SER A 64 -10.13 -15.14 0.46
CA SER A 64 -10.37 -14.61 -0.88
C SER A 64 -9.10 -14.70 -1.73
N PRO A 65 -9.18 -15.19 -2.98
CA PRO A 65 -8.05 -15.20 -3.91
C PRO A 65 -7.50 -13.79 -4.20
N VAL A 66 -8.28 -12.73 -3.95
CA VAL A 66 -7.88 -11.33 -4.17
C VAL A 66 -7.07 -10.76 -3.00
N ALA A 67 -7.00 -11.47 -1.86
CA ALA A 67 -6.30 -10.99 -0.67
C ALA A 67 -4.80 -10.82 -0.90
N GLY A 68 -4.13 -11.83 -1.47
CA GLY A 68 -2.72 -11.75 -1.82
C GLY A 68 -2.41 -10.57 -2.76
N PRO A 69 -3.09 -10.44 -3.92
CA PRO A 69 -2.90 -9.32 -4.84
C PRO A 69 -3.09 -7.93 -4.21
N LEU A 70 -4.14 -7.73 -3.40
CA LEU A 70 -4.36 -6.43 -2.74
C LEU A 70 -3.32 -6.10 -1.68
N VAL A 71 -2.89 -7.10 -0.90
CA VAL A 71 -1.78 -6.94 0.05
C VAL A 71 -0.49 -6.59 -0.70
N ALA A 72 -0.21 -7.26 -1.82
CA ALA A 72 0.94 -6.96 -2.66
C ALA A 72 0.89 -5.52 -3.19
N CYS A 73 -0.28 -5.04 -3.64
CA CYS A 73 -0.46 -3.65 -4.07
C CYS A 73 -0.21 -2.66 -2.93
N LEU A 74 -0.76 -2.91 -1.73
CA LEU A 74 -0.53 -2.06 -0.57
C LEU A 74 0.96 -1.97 -0.21
N VAL A 75 1.64 -3.12 -0.16
CA VAL A 75 3.08 -3.17 0.14
C VAL A 75 3.90 -2.49 -0.96
N ALA A 76 3.57 -2.71 -2.24
CA ALA A 76 4.26 -2.09 -3.36
C ALA A 76 4.10 -0.56 -3.35
N LEU A 77 2.89 -0.04 -3.07
CA LEU A 77 2.67 1.40 -2.93
C LEU A 77 3.45 1.99 -1.76
N LEU A 78 3.43 1.33 -0.59
CA LEU A 78 4.19 1.76 0.58
C LEU A 78 5.71 1.81 0.31
N ARG A 79 6.24 0.90 -0.52
CA ARG A 79 7.67 0.88 -0.88
C ARG A 79 8.08 1.98 -1.87
N LEU A 80 7.13 2.55 -2.62
CA LEU A 80 7.38 3.72 -3.49
C LEU A 80 7.38 5.03 -2.70
N MET A 81 6.87 5.04 -1.48
CA MET A 81 6.76 6.26 -0.69
C MET A 81 8.10 6.70 -0.11
N GLU A 82 8.51 7.89 -0.52
CA GLU A 82 9.57 8.70 0.10
C GLU A 82 9.01 9.78 1.06
N ASP A 83 9.90 10.45 1.81
CA ASP A 83 9.61 11.49 2.82
C ASP A 83 8.62 12.56 2.34
N GLN A 84 8.73 12.99 1.09
CA GLN A 84 7.83 13.98 0.48
C GLN A 84 6.36 13.53 0.49
N HIS A 85 6.09 12.25 0.23
CA HIS A 85 4.72 11.72 0.21
C HIS A 85 4.14 11.63 1.62
N TYR A 86 4.97 11.31 2.63
CA TYR A 86 4.56 11.35 4.03
C TYR A 86 4.22 12.77 4.48
N ASN A 87 5.01 13.77 4.05
CA ASN A 87 4.70 15.17 4.31
C ASN A 87 3.36 15.59 3.68
N ARG A 88 3.06 15.14 2.45
CA ARG A 88 1.77 15.39 1.80
C ARG A 88 0.60 14.72 2.52
N LEU A 89 0.76 13.48 2.97
CA LEU A 89 -0.25 12.81 3.80
C LEU A 89 -0.45 13.54 5.12
N TRP A 90 0.64 14.03 5.72
CA TRP A 90 0.58 14.84 6.91
C TRP A 90 -0.14 16.16 6.67
N GLU A 91 0.05 16.82 5.53
CA GLU A 91 -0.74 18.01 5.15
C GLU A 91 -2.22 17.67 4.95
N LYS A 92 -2.52 16.54 4.29
CA LYS A 92 -3.88 16.05 4.04
C LYS A 92 -4.64 15.77 5.34
N PHE A 93 -4.03 15.05 6.28
CA PHE A 93 -4.66 14.63 7.55
C PHE A 93 -4.40 15.60 8.71
N GLY A 94 -3.38 16.44 8.58
CA GLY A 94 -2.79 17.23 9.65
C GLY A 94 -2.95 18.74 9.46
N ASN A 95 -3.99 19.19 8.75
CA ASN A 95 -4.49 20.55 8.92
C ASN A 95 -5.08 20.69 10.35
N ILE A 96 -4.18 20.78 11.33
CA ILE A 96 -4.35 20.67 12.79
C ILE A 96 -5.29 21.73 13.39
N ARG A 97 -5.83 22.65 12.59
CA ARG A 97 -6.78 23.67 13.03
C ARG A 97 -8.17 23.11 13.35
N GLN A 98 -8.52 21.91 12.87
CA GLN A 98 -9.81 21.27 13.18
C GLN A 98 -9.63 19.97 13.98
N ARG A 99 -10.34 19.88 15.12
CA ARG A 99 -10.37 18.69 16.01
C ARG A 99 -10.83 17.40 15.31
N ARG A 100 -11.55 17.53 14.18
CA ARG A 100 -12.04 16.44 13.32
C ARG A 100 -10.90 15.72 12.59
N ASP A 101 -9.83 16.42 12.27
CA ASP A 101 -8.73 15.89 11.43
C ASP A 101 -7.76 15.04 12.28
N ARG A 102 -7.63 15.37 13.57
CA ARG A 102 -6.84 14.58 14.53
C ARG A 102 -7.42 13.18 14.78
N ARG A 103 -8.75 13.01 14.68
CA ARG A 103 -9.39 11.69 14.77
C ARG A 103 -9.12 10.87 13.51
N GLN A 104 -9.29 11.48 12.33
CA GLN A 104 -9.03 10.82 11.05
C GLN A 104 -7.59 10.30 10.94
N LEU A 105 -6.60 11.12 11.32
CA LEU A 105 -5.20 10.68 11.36
C LEU A 105 -5.01 9.49 12.31
N LYS A 106 -5.58 9.55 13.51
CA LYS A 106 -5.48 8.46 14.48
C LYS A 106 -6.10 7.18 13.94
N ASP A 107 -7.28 7.26 13.35
CA ASP A 107 -8.02 6.11 12.81
C ASP A 107 -7.30 5.50 11.60
N PHE A 108 -6.71 6.33 10.75
CA PHE A 108 -5.83 5.92 9.66
C PHE A 108 -4.61 5.15 10.19
N LEU A 109 -3.85 5.74 11.13
CA LEU A 109 -2.67 5.11 11.71
C LEU A 109 -3.02 3.80 12.42
N LEU A 110 -4.12 3.77 13.18
CA LEU A 110 -4.60 2.53 13.82
C LEU A 110 -4.94 1.45 12.79
N SER A 111 -5.52 1.83 11.65
CA SER A 111 -5.84 0.87 10.59
C SER A 111 -4.57 0.33 9.92
N VAL A 112 -3.56 1.17 9.70
CA VAL A 112 -2.22 0.75 9.26
C VAL A 112 -1.61 -0.24 10.25
N PHE A 113 -1.60 0.08 11.55
CA PHE A 113 -1.09 -0.81 12.59
C PHE A 113 -1.85 -2.13 12.65
N PHE A 114 -3.17 -2.11 12.50
CA PHE A 114 -3.97 -3.33 12.53
C PHE A 114 -3.65 -4.25 11.35
N VAL A 115 -3.51 -3.69 10.14
CA VAL A 115 -3.11 -4.47 8.95
C VAL A 115 -1.73 -5.10 9.16
N PHE A 116 -0.74 -4.35 9.65
CA PHE A 116 0.59 -4.91 9.95
C PHE A 116 0.57 -5.94 11.08
N LEU A 117 -0.21 -5.70 12.13
CA LEU A 117 -0.35 -6.63 13.24
C LEU A 117 -0.99 -7.95 12.78
N ASP A 118 -1.98 -7.87 11.89
CA ASP A 118 -2.60 -9.03 11.26
C ASP A 118 -1.57 -9.80 10.42
N PHE A 119 -0.68 -9.08 9.71
CA PHE A 119 0.40 -9.67 8.93
C PHE A 119 1.47 -10.37 9.76
N VAL A 120 1.76 -9.87 10.96
CA VAL A 120 2.75 -10.47 11.88
C VAL A 120 2.15 -11.64 12.66
N LYS A 121 0.87 -11.57 13.03
CA LYS A 121 0.23 -12.57 13.90
C LYS A 121 -0.33 -13.77 13.17
N LYS A 122 -0.81 -13.57 11.95
CA LYS A 122 -1.26 -14.67 11.10
C LYS A 122 -0.12 -14.93 10.14
N ASP A 123 0.34 -16.16 10.04
CA ASP A 123 1.24 -16.55 8.96
C ASP A 123 0.47 -16.41 7.62
N ILE A 124 0.44 -15.20 7.07
CA ILE A 124 -0.23 -14.88 5.80
C ILE A 124 0.51 -15.55 4.64
N PHE A 125 1.75 -15.95 4.89
CA PHE A 125 2.53 -16.75 3.97
C PHE A 125 2.16 -18.22 4.11
N PRO A 126 2.05 -18.97 2.99
CA PRO A 126 1.87 -20.40 3.04
C PRO A 126 2.90 -21.05 3.98
N PRO A 127 2.55 -22.13 4.68
CA PRO A 127 3.48 -22.82 5.58
C PRO A 127 4.83 -23.17 4.91
N ASP A 128 4.84 -23.39 3.60
CA ASP A 128 6.04 -23.62 2.80
C ASP A 128 7.05 -22.45 2.83
N TRP A 129 6.60 -21.21 2.98
CA TRP A 129 7.47 -20.04 3.07
C TRP A 129 8.07 -19.86 4.47
N ILE A 130 7.40 -20.37 5.51
CA ILE A 130 7.95 -20.44 6.87
C ILE A 130 9.14 -21.40 6.90
N ILE A 131 9.04 -22.53 6.19
CA ILE A 131 10.14 -23.49 6.03
C ILE A 131 11.33 -22.82 5.33
N MET A 132 11.09 -22.06 4.26
CA MET A 132 12.13 -21.32 3.55
C MET A 132 12.83 -20.29 4.46
N ARG A 133 12.09 -19.63 5.36
CA ARG A 133 12.64 -18.68 6.35
C ARG A 133 13.45 -19.36 7.46
N MET A 134 13.07 -20.57 7.89
CA MET A 134 13.84 -21.34 8.88
C MET A 134 15.16 -21.89 8.32
N LEU A 135 15.21 -22.22 7.03
CA LEU A 135 16.41 -22.74 6.37
C LEU A 135 17.44 -21.66 5.99
N THR A 136 17.06 -20.38 6.05
CA THR A 136 17.94 -19.25 5.71
C THR A 136 18.53 -18.55 6.94
N ASN A 137 18.19 -19.01 8.15
CA ASN A 137 18.75 -18.52 9.43
C ASN A 137 19.90 -19.41 9.92
#